data_AF-A0A0F4KVZ9-F1
#
_entry.id   AF-A0A0F4KVZ9-F1
#
_cell.length_a   1.000
_cell.length_b   1.000
_cell.length_c   1.000
_cell.angle_alpha   90.00
_cell.angle_beta   90.00
_cell.angle_gamma   90.00
#
_symmetry.space_group_name_H-M   'P 1'
#
loop_
_entity.id
_entity.type
_entity.pdbx_description
1 polymer ?
#
loop_
_entity_poly.entity_id
_entity_poly.type
_entity_poly.pdbx_seq_one_letter_code
_entity_poly.pdbx_strand_id
1 'polypeptide(L)'
;MDQFIAIVSLIGDWLLFTFPLFQGLMELQEYQELLDDFDQLSKNWDEVSPWWWLVPIVKIQLERKRGHEILRQATRTRSERRRALSFLDQATAWYFVSVAGWLKMVSSSYELLETYEAKENIWLLVLLIVLLTSGGLFNAYYRIDRKRIGQKEKELKPDSEVAND
;
A
#
# COMPACT_ATOMS: atom_id res chain seq x y z
N MET A 1 0.05 -33.79 -3.23
CA MET A 1 -0.77 -32.89 -4.09
C MET A 1 -1.26 -31.72 -3.26
N ASP A 2 -1.90 -31.98 -2.12
CA ASP A 2 -2.50 -30.96 -1.26
C ASP A 2 -1.50 -29.91 -0.75
N GLN A 3 -0.31 -30.31 -0.31
CA GLN A 3 0.77 -29.39 0.06
C GLN A 3 1.18 -28.44 -1.07
N PHE A 4 1.30 -28.97 -2.30
CA PHE A 4 1.66 -28.16 -3.46
C PHE A 4 0.56 -27.14 -3.78
N ILE A 5 -0.71 -27.56 -3.75
CA ILE A 5 -1.85 -26.67 -3.96
C ILE A 5 -1.90 -25.58 -2.88
N ALA A 6 -1.71 -25.93 -1.60
CA ALA A 6 -1.69 -24.96 -0.51
C ALA A 6 -0.58 -23.91 -0.68
N ILE A 7 0.62 -24.32 -1.12
CA ILE A 7 1.74 -23.39 -1.42
C ILE A 7 1.37 -22.46 -2.57
N VAL A 8 0.86 -23.01 -3.68
CA VAL A 8 0.47 -22.22 -4.86
C VAL A 8 -0.66 -21.23 -4.52
N SER A 9 -1.66 -21.67 -3.74
CA SER A 9 -2.74 -20.80 -3.24
C SER A 9 -2.20 -19.66 -2.41
N LEU A 10 -1.31 -19.94 -1.45
CA LEU A 10 -0.70 -18.91 -0.62
C LEU A 10 0.12 -17.91 -1.44
N ILE A 11 0.90 -18.39 -2.41
CA ILE A 11 1.66 -17.51 -3.32
C ILE A 11 0.69 -16.63 -4.12
N GLY A 12 -0.36 -17.22 -4.70
CA GLY A 12 -1.38 -16.49 -5.45
C GLY A 12 -2.03 -15.38 -4.61
N ASP A 13 -2.40 -15.70 -3.38
CA ASP A 13 -3.05 -14.73 -2.49
C ASP A 13 -2.09 -13.66 -1.97
N TRP A 14 -0.82 -14.00 -1.75
CA TRP A 14 0.23 -13.02 -1.48
C TRP A 14 0.44 -12.05 -2.65
N LEU A 15 0.40 -12.55 -3.89
CA LEU A 15 0.44 -11.71 -5.10
C LEU A 15 -0.77 -10.77 -5.18
N LEU A 16 -1.97 -11.27 -4.89
CA LEU A 16 -3.19 -10.46 -4.81
C LEU A 16 -3.16 -9.41 -3.70
N PHE A 17 -2.32 -9.58 -2.68
CA PHE A 17 -2.07 -8.55 -1.68
C PHE A 17 -1.07 -7.49 -2.19
N THR A 18 0.14 -7.91 -2.57
CA THR A 18 1.27 -6.99 -2.82
C THR A 18 1.15 -6.22 -4.15
N PHE A 19 0.63 -6.84 -5.22
CA PHE A 19 0.57 -6.17 -6.53
C PHE A 19 -0.49 -5.08 -6.62
N PRO A 20 -1.73 -5.28 -6.12
CA PRO A 20 -2.71 -4.19 -6.02
C PRO A 20 -2.21 -3.03 -5.14
N LEU A 21 -1.47 -3.32 -4.07
CA LEU A 21 -0.84 -2.27 -3.27
C LEU A 21 0.19 -1.48 -4.09
N PHE A 22 1.07 -2.18 -4.79
CA PHE A 22 2.05 -1.55 -5.69
C PHE A 22 1.36 -0.73 -6.79
N GLN A 23 0.32 -1.27 -7.41
CA GLN A 23 -0.46 -0.58 -8.44
C GLN A 23 -1.09 0.70 -7.91
N GLY A 24 -1.73 0.63 -6.74
CA GLY A 24 -2.28 1.80 -6.07
C GLY A 24 -1.22 2.86 -5.82
N LEU A 25 -0.12 2.50 -5.18
CA LEU A 25 0.96 3.45 -4.90
C LEU A 25 1.57 4.06 -6.18
N MET A 26 1.68 3.29 -7.28
CA MET A 26 2.14 3.78 -8.58
C MET A 26 1.19 4.83 -9.17
N GLU A 27 -0.11 4.57 -9.18
CA GLU A 27 -1.11 5.53 -9.67
C GLU A 27 -1.13 6.80 -8.80
N LEU A 28 -0.91 6.68 -7.49
CA LEU A 28 -0.83 7.85 -6.60
C LEU A 28 0.40 8.73 -6.86
N GLN A 29 1.47 8.22 -7.48
CA GLN A 29 2.62 9.05 -7.86
C GLN A 29 2.26 10.12 -8.91
N GLU A 30 1.23 9.91 -9.73
CA GLU A 30 0.74 10.88 -10.71
C GLU A 30 0.12 12.13 -10.04
N TYR A 31 -0.14 12.06 -8.73
CA TYR A 31 -0.70 13.11 -7.91
C TYR A 31 0.34 13.76 -6.97
N GLN A 32 1.62 13.66 -7.32
CA GLN A 32 2.74 14.22 -6.56
C GLN A 32 2.47 15.65 -6.05
N GLU A 33 2.04 16.56 -6.93
CA GLU A 33 1.76 17.97 -6.56
C GLU A 33 0.67 18.07 -5.48
N LEU A 34 -0.41 17.30 -5.63
CA LEU A 34 -1.49 17.27 -4.65
C LEU A 34 -1.02 16.69 -3.31
N LEU A 35 -0.14 15.68 -3.34
CA LEU A 35 0.45 15.09 -2.14
C LEU A 35 1.39 16.06 -1.44
N ASP A 36 2.20 16.80 -2.18
CA ASP A 36 3.14 17.80 -1.65
C ASP A 36 2.36 18.97 -1.01
N ASP A 37 1.32 19.46 -1.67
CA ASP A 37 0.41 20.49 -1.11
C ASP A 37 -0.30 19.99 0.16
N PHE A 38 -0.77 18.75 0.14
CA PHE A 38 -1.39 18.11 1.30
C PHE A 38 -0.41 17.99 2.46
N ASP A 39 0.83 17.53 2.23
CA ASP A 39 1.87 17.38 3.26
C ASP A 39 2.21 18.74 3.89
N GLN A 40 2.41 19.77 3.06
CA GLN A 40 2.70 21.13 3.53
C GLN A 40 1.57 21.69 4.40
N LEU A 41 0.30 21.52 3.97
CA LEU A 41 -0.84 21.99 4.73
C LEU A 41 -1.05 21.17 6.02
N SER A 42 -0.79 19.86 5.99
CA SER A 42 -0.99 18.96 7.13
C SER A 42 -0.15 19.34 8.36
N LYS A 43 1.01 20.00 8.16
CA LYS A 43 1.89 20.50 9.22
C LYS A 43 1.26 21.61 10.06
N ASN A 44 0.24 22.29 9.54
CA ASN A 44 -0.50 23.32 10.25
C ASN A 44 -1.68 22.74 11.07
N TRP A 45 -1.89 21.43 11.03
CA TRP A 45 -2.98 20.74 11.71
C TRP A 45 -2.44 19.80 12.78
N ASP A 46 -3.03 19.87 13.97
CA ASP A 46 -2.70 18.94 15.06
C ASP A 46 -2.93 17.48 14.63
N GLU A 47 -1.94 16.64 14.91
CA GLU A 47 -2.04 15.21 14.66
C GLU A 47 -3.06 14.56 15.60
N VAL A 48 -3.81 13.58 15.09
CA VAL A 48 -4.73 12.81 15.93
C VAL A 48 -3.90 11.96 16.88
N SER A 49 -4.14 12.13 18.18
CA SER A 49 -3.39 11.43 19.22
C SER A 49 -3.33 9.91 18.97
N PRO A 50 -2.15 9.29 19.08
CA PRO A 50 -1.99 7.84 18.94
C PRO A 50 -2.86 7.03 19.92
N TRP A 51 -3.22 7.60 21.07
CA TRP A 51 -4.07 6.97 22.09
C TRP A 51 -5.46 6.58 21.57
N TRP A 52 -5.95 7.24 20.52
CA TRP A 52 -7.21 6.86 19.87
C TRP A 52 -7.18 5.46 19.24
N TRP A 53 -6.02 4.81 19.13
CA TRP A 53 -5.95 3.39 18.73
C TRP A 53 -6.67 2.44 19.68
N LEU A 54 -6.93 2.83 20.93
CA LEU A 54 -7.80 2.07 21.84
C LEU A 54 -9.24 1.93 21.30
N VAL A 55 -9.68 2.88 20.47
CA VAL A 55 -10.97 2.86 19.78
C VAL A 55 -10.74 3.14 18.29
N PRO A 56 -10.32 2.12 17.50
CA PRO A 56 -9.82 2.31 16.14
C PRO A 56 -10.85 2.98 15.21
N ILE A 57 -12.14 2.69 15.39
CA ILE A 57 -13.23 3.33 14.64
C ILE A 57 -13.20 4.85 14.83
N VAL A 58 -13.00 5.33 16.06
CA VAL A 58 -12.96 6.76 16.34
C VAL A 58 -11.71 7.40 15.76
N LYS A 59 -10.54 6.74 15.90
CA LYS A 59 -9.30 7.23 15.28
C LYS A 59 -9.47 7.44 13.77
N ILE A 60 -10.01 6.43 13.08
CA ILE A 60 -10.25 6.48 11.63
C ILE A 60 -11.18 7.65 11.28
N GLN A 61 -12.24 7.88 12.06
CA GLN A 61 -13.14 9.00 11.82
C GLN A 61 -12.47 10.37 12.03
N LEU A 62 -11.64 10.52 13.06
CA LEU A 62 -10.91 11.76 13.34
C LEU A 62 -9.89 12.07 12.24
N GLU A 63 -9.10 11.09 11.83
CA GLU A 63 -8.14 11.25 10.73
C GLU A 63 -8.85 11.53 9.40
N ARG A 64 -10.00 10.90 9.15
CA ARG A 64 -10.80 11.17 7.96
C ARG A 64 -11.31 12.61 7.94
N LYS A 65 -11.76 13.16 9.07
CA LYS A 65 -12.19 14.56 9.18
C LYS A 65 -11.03 15.52 8.90
N ARG A 66 -9.92 15.33 9.62
CA ARG A 66 -8.68 16.10 9.44
C ARG A 66 -8.21 16.07 7.99
N GLY A 67 -8.09 14.88 7.40
CA GLY A 67 -7.68 14.72 6.00
C GLY A 67 -8.63 15.38 5.01
N HIS A 68 -9.95 15.31 5.25
CA HIS A 68 -10.93 15.99 4.38
C HIS A 68 -10.81 17.51 4.45
N GLU A 69 -10.54 18.07 5.63
CA GLU A 69 -10.37 19.51 5.82
C GLU A 69 -9.08 20.03 5.19
N ILE A 70 -7.96 19.29 5.35
CA ILE A 70 -6.69 19.59 4.67
C ILE A 70 -6.87 19.54 3.15
N LEU A 71 -7.48 18.47 2.63
CA LEU A 71 -7.71 18.31 1.19
C LEU A 71 -8.64 19.38 0.61
N ARG A 72 -9.62 19.83 1.39
CA ARG A 72 -10.49 20.95 1.03
C ARG A 72 -9.71 22.27 0.93
N GLN A 73 -8.71 22.49 1.78
CA GLN A 73 -7.84 23.68 1.69
C GLN A 73 -6.82 23.57 0.55
N ALA A 74 -6.35 22.36 0.26
CA ALA A 74 -5.45 22.08 -0.87
C ALA A 74 -6.12 22.30 -2.23
N THR A 75 -7.46 22.24 -2.30
CA THR A 75 -8.21 22.28 -3.57
C THR A 75 -9.12 23.51 -3.69
N ARG A 76 -8.58 24.56 -4.31
CA ARG A 76 -9.26 25.86 -4.50
C ARG A 76 -10.22 25.83 -5.68
N THR A 77 -9.80 25.22 -6.80
CA THR A 77 -10.58 25.19 -8.04
C THR A 77 -11.46 23.94 -8.16
N ARG A 78 -12.47 23.98 -9.05
CA ARG A 78 -13.33 22.82 -9.34
C ARG A 78 -12.51 21.67 -9.97
N SER A 79 -11.53 21.99 -10.80
CA SER A 79 -10.61 21.02 -11.41
C SER A 79 -9.73 20.34 -10.37
N GLU A 80 -9.16 21.07 -9.42
CA GLU A 80 -8.37 20.51 -8.31
C GLU A 80 -9.21 19.58 -7.44
N ARG A 81 -10.44 19.97 -7.09
CA ARG A 81 -11.35 19.10 -6.34
C ARG A 81 -11.65 17.79 -7.08
N ARG A 82 -11.83 17.86 -8.41
CA ARG A 82 -12.07 16.67 -9.23
C ARG A 82 -10.82 15.77 -9.29
N ARG A 83 -9.62 16.37 -9.39
CA ARG A 83 -8.34 15.65 -9.31
C ARG A 83 -8.17 14.95 -7.97
N ALA A 84 -8.50 15.62 -6.87
CA ALA A 84 -8.46 15.03 -5.53
C ALA A 84 -9.49 13.90 -5.32
N LEU A 85 -10.69 14.01 -5.88
CA LEU A 85 -11.65 12.91 -5.88
C LEU A 85 -11.13 11.70 -6.66
N SER A 86 -10.55 11.92 -7.85
CA SER A 86 -9.91 10.87 -8.64
C SER A 86 -8.80 10.15 -7.88
N PHE A 87 -7.95 10.91 -7.19
CA PHE A 87 -6.93 10.38 -6.29
C PHE A 87 -7.54 9.48 -5.20
N LEU A 88 -8.60 9.95 -4.52
CA LEU A 88 -9.27 9.17 -3.48
C LEU A 88 -9.92 7.90 -4.04
N ASP A 89 -10.56 7.98 -5.20
CA ASP A 89 -11.21 6.84 -5.84
C ASP A 89 -10.18 5.76 -6.22
N GLN A 90 -9.05 6.14 -6.83
CA GLN A 90 -7.95 5.22 -7.15
C GLN A 90 -7.30 4.62 -5.90
N ALA A 91 -6.99 5.45 -4.90
CA ALA A 91 -6.43 4.98 -3.63
C ALA A 91 -7.36 3.96 -2.97
N THR A 92 -8.66 4.27 -2.91
CA THR A 92 -9.67 3.43 -2.26
C THR A 92 -9.88 2.12 -3.01
N ALA A 93 -9.95 2.15 -4.34
CA ALA A 93 -10.11 0.96 -5.16
C ALA A 93 -8.97 -0.04 -4.92
N TRP A 94 -7.71 0.42 -5.08
CA TRP A 94 -6.55 -0.45 -4.92
C TRP A 94 -6.31 -0.88 -3.47
N TYR A 95 -6.62 -0.01 -2.50
CA TYR A 95 -6.59 -0.36 -1.08
C TYR A 95 -7.51 -1.54 -0.76
N PHE A 96 -8.78 -1.48 -1.17
CA PHE A 96 -9.72 -2.57 -0.86
C PHE A 96 -9.38 -3.87 -1.59
N VAL A 97 -8.88 -3.80 -2.83
CA VAL A 97 -8.40 -5.00 -3.54
C VAL A 97 -7.20 -5.62 -2.81
N SER A 98 -6.24 -4.81 -2.35
CA SER A 98 -5.09 -5.28 -1.59
C SER A 98 -5.50 -5.88 -0.24
N VAL A 99 -6.43 -5.25 0.48
CA VAL A 99 -6.98 -5.78 1.74
C VAL A 99 -7.70 -7.11 1.53
N ALA A 100 -8.46 -7.25 0.43
CA ALA A 100 -9.09 -8.52 0.10
C ALA A 100 -8.03 -9.62 -0.16
N GLY A 101 -6.97 -9.31 -0.90
CA GLY A 101 -5.83 -10.21 -1.09
C GLY A 101 -5.14 -10.57 0.22
N TRP A 102 -4.97 -9.60 1.13
CA TRP A 102 -4.37 -9.83 2.44
C TRP A 102 -5.23 -10.76 3.32
N LEU A 103 -6.55 -10.58 3.34
CA LEU A 103 -7.46 -11.47 4.05
C LEU A 103 -7.43 -12.90 3.49
N LYS A 104 -7.38 -13.04 2.16
CA LYS A 104 -7.20 -14.34 1.52
C LYS A 104 -5.86 -14.98 1.91
N MET A 105 -4.77 -14.21 1.88
CA MET A 105 -3.45 -14.68 2.29
C MET A 105 -3.44 -15.17 3.75
N VAL A 106 -4.15 -14.50 4.66
CA VAL A 106 -4.32 -14.95 6.06
C VAL A 106 -5.04 -16.31 6.10
N SER A 107 -6.13 -16.47 5.34
CA SER A 107 -6.86 -17.75 5.23
C SER A 107 -5.98 -18.87 4.67
N SER A 108 -5.29 -18.64 3.55
CA SER A 108 -4.42 -19.66 2.95
C SER A 108 -3.17 -19.95 3.78
N SER A 109 -2.71 -19.00 4.60
CA SER A 109 -1.64 -19.27 5.59
C SER A 109 -2.11 -20.26 6.65
N TYR A 110 -3.35 -20.13 7.11
CA TYR A 110 -3.96 -21.07 8.04
C TYR A 110 -4.15 -22.46 7.39
N GLU A 111 -4.70 -22.52 6.17
CA GLU A 111 -4.86 -23.78 5.41
C GLU A 111 -3.52 -24.48 5.14
N LEU A 112 -2.46 -23.72 4.86
CA LEU A 112 -1.12 -24.27 4.71
C LEU A 112 -0.66 -24.94 6.00
N LEU A 113 -0.79 -24.28 7.15
CA LEU A 113 -0.40 -24.86 8.44
C LEU A 113 -1.25 -26.07 8.81
N GLU A 114 -2.53 -26.08 8.45
CA GLU A 114 -3.39 -27.26 8.61
C GLU A 114 -2.89 -28.46 7.78
N THR A 115 -2.44 -28.22 6.55
CA THR A 115 -1.88 -29.26 5.67
C THR A 115 -0.58 -29.86 6.21
N TYR A 116 0.14 -29.14 7.07
CA TYR A 116 1.36 -29.59 7.75
C TYR A 116 1.14 -30.01 9.20
N GLU A 117 -0.12 -30.19 9.64
CA GLU A 117 -0.50 -30.55 11.02
C GLU A 117 0.01 -29.57 12.10
N ALA A 118 0.34 -28.33 11.70
CA ALA A 118 0.92 -27.30 12.56
C ALA A 118 -0.11 -26.22 12.98
N LYS A 119 -1.40 -26.43 12.72
CA LYS A 119 -2.47 -25.44 12.95
C LYS A 119 -2.66 -24.99 14.40
N GLU A 120 -2.29 -25.84 15.37
CA GLU A 120 -2.41 -25.52 16.79
C GLU A 120 -1.39 -24.46 17.24
N ASN A 121 -0.32 -24.26 16.46
CA ASN A 121 0.71 -23.29 16.76
C ASN A 121 0.33 -21.88 16.25
N ILE A 122 -0.49 -21.18 17.03
CA ILE A 122 -0.94 -19.81 16.72
C ILE A 122 0.25 -18.85 16.49
N TRP A 123 1.37 -19.04 17.19
CA TRP A 123 2.55 -18.20 17.04
C TRP A 123 3.23 -18.39 15.68
N LEU A 124 3.20 -19.61 15.14
CA LEU A 124 3.69 -19.88 13.80
C LEU A 124 2.83 -19.19 12.74
N LEU A 125 1.50 -19.19 12.91
CA LEU A 125 0.58 -18.44 12.04
C LEU A 125 0.85 -16.93 12.11
N VAL A 126 0.97 -16.37 13.32
CA VAL A 126 1.28 -14.95 13.51
C VAL A 126 2.62 -14.59 12.87
N LEU A 127 3.66 -15.40 13.08
CA LEU A 127 4.97 -15.20 12.46
C LEU A 127 4.88 -15.20 10.93
N LEU A 128 4.19 -16.18 10.35
CA LEU A 128 4.00 -16.30 8.90
C LEU A 128 3.27 -15.07 8.33
N ILE A 129 2.18 -14.64 8.95
CA ILE A 129 1.41 -13.46 8.54
C ILE A 129 2.29 -12.20 8.61
N VAL A 130 3.06 -12.02 9.70
CA VAL A 130 3.96 -10.87 9.85
C VAL A 130 5.01 -10.86 8.75
N LEU A 131 5.68 -12.00 8.50
CA LEU A 131 6.70 -12.11 7.46
C LEU A 131 6.15 -11.82 6.05
N LEU A 132 5.01 -12.42 5.70
CA LEU A 132 4.38 -12.22 4.40
C LEU A 132 3.87 -10.79 4.22
N THR A 133 3.29 -10.20 5.27
CA THR A 133 2.83 -8.81 5.25
C THR A 133 4.01 -7.86 5.09
N SER A 134 5.06 -8.00 5.90
CA SER A 134 6.27 -7.18 5.80
C SER A 134 6.95 -7.33 4.44
N GLY A 135 7.06 -8.56 3.92
CA GLY A 135 7.63 -8.82 2.59
C GLY A 135 6.80 -8.20 1.46
N GLY A 136 5.46 -8.26 1.56
CA GLY A 136 4.56 -7.66 0.57
C GLY A 136 4.58 -6.13 0.58
N LEU A 137 4.61 -5.51 1.77
CA LEU A 137 4.81 -4.07 1.93
C LEU A 137 6.18 -3.65 1.37
N PHE A 138 7.25 -4.35 1.77
CA PHE A 138 8.61 -4.05 1.32
C PHE A 138 8.72 -4.15 -0.21
N ASN A 139 8.18 -5.20 -0.84
CA ASN A 139 8.19 -5.34 -2.29
C ASN A 139 7.46 -4.19 -2.99
N ALA A 140 6.30 -3.76 -2.48
CA ALA A 140 5.55 -2.63 -3.05
C ALA A 140 6.34 -1.31 -2.93
N TYR A 141 6.86 -0.99 -1.74
CA TYR A 141 7.64 0.23 -1.50
C TYR A 141 8.96 0.26 -2.27
N TYR A 142 9.71 -0.84 -2.27
CA TYR A 142 11.00 -0.94 -2.96
C TYR A 142 10.87 -0.68 -4.47
N ARG A 143 9.76 -1.11 -5.09
CA ARG A 143 9.54 -0.92 -6.53
C ARG A 143 9.28 0.53 -6.91
N ILE A 144 8.79 1.33 -5.96
CA ILE A 144 8.37 2.73 -6.09
C ILE A 144 9.47 3.70 -5.69
N ASP A 145 10.49 3.21 -4.99
CA ASP A 145 11.63 4.01 -4.57
C ASP A 145 12.31 4.69 -5.77
N ARG A 146 12.44 6.02 -5.69
CA ARG A 146 13.00 6.87 -6.74
C ARG A 146 14.43 6.50 -7.10
N LYS A 147 15.20 5.94 -6.14
CA LYS A 147 16.57 5.47 -6.40
C LYS A 147 16.59 4.33 -7.42
N ARG A 148 15.65 3.38 -7.31
CA ARG A 148 15.52 2.27 -8.26
C ARG A 148 15.12 2.77 -9.64
N ILE A 149 14.18 3.72 -9.70
CA ILE A 149 13.73 4.32 -10.97
C ILE A 149 14.92 5.03 -11.65
N GLY A 150 15.67 5.85 -10.92
CA GLY A 150 16.85 6.54 -11.47
C GLY A 150 18.01 5.60 -11.86
N GLN A 151 18.17 4.46 -11.19
CA GLN A 151 19.13 3.43 -11.62
C GLN A 151 18.70 2.78 -12.93
N LYS A 152 17.42 2.41 -13.04
CA LYS A 152 16.87 1.83 -14.28
C LYS A 152 16.90 2.81 -15.44
N GLU A 153 16.64 4.09 -15.18
CA GLU A 153 16.75 5.14 -16.19
C GLU A 153 18.19 5.23 -16.73
N LYS A 154 19.21 5.16 -15.86
CA LYS A 154 20.62 5.09 -16.28
C LYS A 154 20.96 3.83 -17.08
N GLU A 155 20.38 2.69 -16.73
CA GLU A 155 20.54 1.43 -17.49
C GLU A 155 19.84 1.46 -18.86
N LEU A 156 18.77 2.26 -19.00
CA LEU A 156 17.98 2.39 -20.22
C LEU A 156 18.41 3.57 -21.11
N LYS A 157 19.36 4.40 -20.66
CA LYS A 157 19.91 5.49 -21.47
C LYS A 157 20.60 4.92 -22.72
N PRO A 158 20.22 5.35 -23.93
CA PRO A 158 20.87 4.89 -25.15
C PRO A 158 22.30 5.45 -25.22
N ASP A 159 23.23 4.64 -25.75
CA ASP A 159 24.67 4.98 -25.87
C ASP A 159 24.94 6.32 -26.59
N SER A 160 23.99 6.79 -27.40
CA SER A 160 24.06 8.09 -28.11
C SER A 160 24.03 9.32 -27.19
N GLU A 161 23.51 9.20 -25.96
CA GLU A 161 23.49 10.30 -24.99
C GLU A 161 24.72 10.33 -24.07
N VAL A 162 25.46 9.21 -23.97
CA VAL A 162 26.66 9.10 -23.12
C VAL A 162 27.88 9.80 -23.74
N ALA A 163 27.87 10.02 -25.06
CA ALA A 163 28.98 10.62 -25.80
C ALA A 163 29.01 12.16 -25.79
N ASN A 164 27.99 12.83 -25.22
CA ASN A 164 27.85 14.28 -25.24
C ASN A 164 27.93 14.96 -23.85
N ASP A 165 28.24 14.21 -22.80
CA ASP A 165 28.63 14.72 -21.46
C ASP A 165 30.13 14.53 -21.24
#